data_AF-A0A3D2KKH3-F1
#
_entry.id   AF-A0A3D2KKH3-F1
#
_cell.length_a   1.000
_cell.length_b   1.000
_cell.length_c   1.000
_cell.angle_alpha   90.00
_cell.angle_beta   90.00
_cell.angle_gamma   90.00
#
_symmetry.space_group_name_H-M   'P 1'
#
loop_
_entity.id
_entity.type
_entity.pdbx_description
1 polymer ?
#
loop_
_entity_poly.entity_id
_entity_poly.type
_entity_poly.pdbx_seq_one_letter_code
_entity_poly.pdbx_strand_id
1 'polypeptide(L)'
;ARRRWKVGFTTPEIRWLKNRRAAFGSILASPGFQGRRYWHGRKVLEAFRGACSGRLDNSMFFWRAINVEVWLRVFFDTDGSVRREPPPSHIRASDRAWAEAAARAGYDGAVRVLSVEANETKHLFAAVGEQVFARLPVKTRLVHPGDDLAEVILEGLAGGPARAGGRDAGGRPASRIVLQDGDIVAVSEKVVAVSQGRSFPLAEVKPRPVARLLSRFVNRNPHGIGVGMPETMELAIRQVGLPRILLAAAVGAAGKLVGVRGLFYKIAGQAVKAIDGPTPGTIPPYNSHAKLAPLDPGGVAEDLAALLGRETGAKVGVAVVDANDLSVEVLGHSGGVDRGLVTELFRDNPLGQGSQQTPVAVLRLVGPLLPTGADRRFEPPVEEKGTAGETAPTAAREVAASAPFETSD
;
A
#
# COMPACT_ATOMS: atom_id res chain seq x y z
N ALA A 1 39.14 -18.41 15.60
CA ALA A 1 37.90 -18.96 15.00
C ALA A 1 36.89 -17.83 14.79
N ARG A 2 36.57 -17.47 13.54
CA ARG A 2 35.52 -16.47 13.23
C ARG A 2 34.17 -16.99 13.73
N ARG A 3 33.55 -16.26 14.66
CA ARG A 3 32.21 -16.58 15.21
C ARG A 3 31.20 -16.53 14.05
N ARG A 4 30.81 -17.70 13.53
CA ARG A 4 29.67 -17.83 12.62
C ARG A 4 28.45 -17.27 13.36
N TRP A 5 27.88 -16.19 12.86
CA TRP A 5 26.54 -15.76 13.27
C TRP A 5 25.61 -16.95 13.02
N LYS A 6 25.11 -17.57 14.09
CA LYS A 6 23.96 -18.46 14.00
C LYS A 6 22.85 -17.59 13.42
N VAL A 7 22.47 -17.85 12.17
CA VAL A 7 21.29 -17.25 11.57
C VAL A 7 20.14 -17.75 12.43
N GLY A 8 19.73 -16.92 13.39
CA GLY A 8 18.58 -17.21 14.23
C GLY A 8 17.40 -17.48 13.31
N PHE A 9 16.67 -18.56 13.57
CA PHE A 9 15.39 -18.77 12.92
C PHE A 9 14.61 -17.47 13.02
N THR A 10 14.18 -16.91 11.88
CA THR A 10 13.25 -15.77 11.92
C THR A 10 12.07 -16.20 12.79
N THR A 11 11.87 -15.53 13.92
CA THR A 11 10.79 -15.84 14.85
C THR A 11 9.46 -15.85 14.07
N PRO A 12 8.59 -16.86 14.23
CA PRO A 12 7.33 -16.95 13.48
C PRO A 12 6.52 -15.63 13.49
N GLU A 13 6.62 -14.87 14.57
CA GLU A 13 6.08 -13.53 14.75
C GLU A 13 6.51 -12.52 13.66
N ILE A 14 7.82 -12.35 13.38
CA ILE A 14 8.25 -11.34 12.41
C ILE A 14 7.79 -11.69 11.00
N ARG A 15 7.72 -12.98 10.67
CA ARG A 15 7.17 -13.45 9.40
C ARG A 15 5.68 -13.12 9.29
N TRP A 16 4.93 -13.34 10.37
CA TRP A 16 3.51 -13.03 10.45
C TRP A 16 3.25 -11.52 10.34
N LEU A 17 4.03 -10.68 11.03
CA LEU A 17 3.99 -9.22 10.91
C LEU A 17 4.27 -8.76 9.48
N LYS A 18 5.30 -9.32 8.84
CA LYS A 18 5.65 -9.04 7.44
C LYS A 18 4.55 -9.40 6.46
N ASN A 19 3.82 -10.48 6.70
CA ASN A 19 2.70 -10.89 5.86
C ASN A 19 1.49 -9.97 6.00
N ARG A 20 1.37 -9.26 7.13
CA ARG A 20 0.32 -8.26 7.40
C ARG A 20 0.84 -6.81 7.35
N ARG A 21 1.97 -6.58 6.68
CA ARG A 21 2.66 -5.28 6.71
C ARG A 21 1.78 -4.11 6.29
N ALA A 22 0.84 -4.32 5.37
CA ALA A 22 -0.06 -3.27 4.92
C ALA A 22 -1.09 -2.91 6.00
N ALA A 23 -1.71 -3.90 6.66
CA ALA A 23 -2.62 -3.66 7.77
C ALA A 23 -1.94 -2.95 8.95
N PHE A 24 -0.73 -3.37 9.32
CA PHE A 24 0.02 -2.72 10.39
C PHE A 24 0.60 -1.38 9.98
N GLY A 25 1.08 -1.25 8.74
CA GLY A 25 1.52 0.02 8.17
C GLY A 25 0.40 1.06 8.18
N SER A 26 -0.83 0.65 7.88
CA SER A 26 -2.05 1.46 7.97
C SER A 26 -2.31 1.97 9.39
N ILE A 27 -2.20 1.11 10.42
CA ILE A 27 -2.32 1.52 11.83
C ILE A 27 -1.22 2.52 12.20
N LEU A 28 0.03 2.19 11.85
CA LEU A 28 1.20 2.98 12.20
C LEU A 28 1.21 4.32 11.46
N ALA A 29 0.68 4.42 10.24
CA ALA A 29 0.56 5.67 9.50
C ALA A 29 -0.64 6.52 9.92
N SER A 30 -1.57 5.97 10.72
CA SER A 30 -2.77 6.72 11.11
C SER A 30 -2.42 7.89 12.02
N PRO A 31 -3.15 9.02 11.94
CA PRO A 31 -2.92 10.17 12.80
C PRO A 31 -3.02 9.85 14.29
N GLY A 32 -3.89 8.90 14.67
CA GLY A 32 -4.04 8.46 16.05
C GLY A 32 -2.75 7.86 16.62
N PHE A 33 -2.05 7.03 15.84
CA PHE A 33 -0.77 6.46 16.26
C PHE A 33 0.36 7.49 16.20
N GLN A 34 0.40 8.30 15.14
CA GLN A 34 1.42 9.33 14.92
C GLN A 34 1.33 10.46 15.96
N GLY A 35 0.13 10.71 16.48
CA GLY A 35 -0.17 11.72 17.49
C GLY A 35 0.06 11.30 18.96
N ARG A 36 0.53 10.08 19.24
CA ARG A 36 0.80 9.63 20.62
C ARG A 36 2.00 10.36 21.24
N ARG A 37 1.97 10.55 22.56
CA ARG A 37 3.01 11.30 23.32
C ARG A 37 4.25 10.49 23.70
N TYR A 38 4.12 9.16 23.78
CA TYR A 38 5.11 8.27 24.38
C TYR A 38 5.95 7.50 23.35
N TRP A 39 5.82 7.83 22.06
CA TRP A 39 6.76 7.41 21.01
C TRP A 39 6.81 8.42 19.87
N HIS A 40 7.88 8.37 19.10
CA HIS A 40 8.04 9.15 17.87
C HIS A 40 7.44 8.37 16.70
N GLY A 41 6.17 8.63 16.37
CA GLY A 41 5.39 7.82 15.45
C GLY A 41 6.08 7.58 14.10
N ARG A 42 6.67 8.62 13.52
CA ARG A 42 7.35 8.52 12.22
C ARG A 42 8.55 7.57 12.28
N LYS A 43 9.42 7.73 13.28
CA LYS A 43 10.59 6.85 13.48
C LYS A 43 10.16 5.40 13.69
N VAL A 44 9.06 5.16 14.40
CA VAL A 44 8.51 3.81 14.58
C VAL A 44 8.00 3.22 13.26
N LEU A 45 7.27 3.99 12.45
CA LEU A 45 6.80 3.56 11.14
C LEU A 45 7.96 3.27 10.17
N GLU A 46 8.96 4.14 10.13
CA GLU A 46 10.18 3.94 9.33
C GLU A 46 10.96 2.69 9.78
N ALA A 47 11.11 2.48 11.09
CA ALA A 47 11.73 1.29 11.65
C ALA A 47 10.92 0.03 11.32
N PHE A 48 9.58 0.07 11.37
CA PHE A 48 8.73 -1.06 11.00
C PHE A 48 8.91 -1.44 9.53
N ARG A 49 8.98 -0.46 8.64
CA ARG A 49 9.29 -0.67 7.21
C ARG A 49 10.71 -1.22 7.02
N GLY A 50 11.68 -0.73 7.81
CA GLY A 50 13.02 -1.29 7.92
C GLY A 50 13.00 -2.78 8.30
N ALA A 51 12.23 -3.15 9.31
CA ALA A 51 12.06 -4.54 9.72
C ALA A 51 11.40 -5.39 8.64
N CYS A 52 10.37 -4.86 7.97
CA CYS A 52 9.70 -5.55 6.87
C CYS A 52 10.62 -5.83 5.68
N SER A 53 11.54 -4.91 5.39
CA SER A 53 12.59 -5.07 4.37
C SER A 53 13.79 -5.91 4.82
N GLY A 54 13.80 -6.41 6.07
CA GLY A 54 14.90 -7.22 6.61
C GLY A 54 16.12 -6.42 7.09
N ARG A 55 16.01 -5.09 7.18
CA ARG A 55 17.08 -4.21 7.66
C ARG A 55 17.16 -4.10 9.19
N LEU A 56 16.12 -4.54 9.90
CA LEU A 56 16.01 -4.49 11.36
C LEU A 56 15.37 -5.78 11.88
N ASP A 57 15.78 -6.22 13.07
CA ASP A 57 15.22 -7.38 13.76
C ASP A 57 14.81 -7.01 15.19
N ASN A 58 13.59 -6.46 15.31
CA ASN A 58 12.99 -6.09 16.60
C ASN A 58 11.47 -6.28 16.56
N SER A 59 11.01 -7.52 16.37
CA SER A 59 9.58 -7.85 16.25
C SER A 59 8.78 -7.45 17.49
N MET A 60 9.34 -7.70 18.68
CA MET A 60 8.67 -7.51 19.96
C MET A 60 8.29 -6.06 20.22
N PHE A 61 9.13 -5.09 19.84
CA PHE A 61 8.78 -3.68 20.00
C PHE A 61 7.57 -3.31 19.15
N PHE A 62 7.56 -3.69 17.86
CA PHE A 62 6.44 -3.38 16.96
C PHE A 62 5.16 -4.06 17.42
N TRP A 63 5.24 -5.33 17.83
CA TRP A 63 4.10 -6.05 18.37
C TRP A 63 3.52 -5.35 19.60
N ARG A 64 4.35 -4.96 20.57
CA ARG A 64 3.90 -4.22 21.77
C ARG A 64 3.28 -2.88 21.41
N ALA A 65 3.92 -2.09 20.55
CA ALA A 65 3.42 -0.77 20.14
C ALA A 65 2.05 -0.88 19.45
N ILE A 66 1.89 -1.86 18.55
CA ILE A 66 0.61 -2.12 17.86
C ILE A 66 -0.45 -2.60 18.86
N ASN A 67 -0.13 -3.52 19.78
CA ASN A 67 -1.09 -3.98 20.79
C ASN A 67 -1.55 -2.84 21.70
N VAL A 68 -0.64 -1.99 22.17
CA VAL A 68 -0.97 -0.81 22.97
C VAL A 68 -1.89 0.12 22.17
N GLU A 69 -1.57 0.38 20.90
CA GLU A 69 -2.40 1.24 20.05
C GLU A 69 -3.81 0.66 19.84
N VAL A 70 -3.92 -0.64 19.56
CA VAL A 70 -5.22 -1.32 19.39
C VAL A 70 -5.99 -1.33 20.70
N TRP A 71 -5.33 -1.62 21.83
CA TRP A 71 -5.94 -1.57 23.16
C TRP A 71 -6.53 -0.19 23.46
N LEU A 72 -5.78 0.89 23.19
CA LEU A 72 -6.29 2.26 23.35
C LEU A 72 -7.53 2.53 22.50
N ARG A 73 -7.54 2.08 21.23
CA ARG A 73 -8.69 2.27 20.33
C ARG A 73 -9.93 1.47 20.72
N VAL A 74 -9.73 0.34 21.38
CA VAL A 74 -10.80 -0.57 21.77
C VAL A 74 -11.42 -0.16 23.11
N PHE A 75 -10.59 0.24 24.08
CA PHE A 75 -11.02 0.42 25.46
C PHE A 75 -11.12 1.87 25.92
N PHE A 76 -10.68 2.86 25.14
CA PHE A 76 -10.75 4.28 25.53
C PHE A 76 -11.44 5.14 24.49
N ASP A 77 -12.19 6.13 24.99
CA ASP A 77 -12.76 7.22 24.19
C ASP A 77 -11.80 8.41 24.06
N THR A 78 -12.17 9.38 23.21
CA THR A 78 -11.31 10.53 22.90
C THR A 78 -11.11 11.48 24.08
N ASP A 79 -12.01 11.46 25.05
CA ASP A 79 -11.93 12.19 26.31
C ASP A 79 -11.11 11.45 27.37
N GLY A 80 -10.61 10.24 27.07
CA GLY A 80 -9.84 9.39 27.97
C GLY A 80 -10.69 8.51 28.89
N SER A 81 -12.02 8.56 28.78
CA SER A 81 -12.90 7.66 29.52
C SER A 81 -12.80 6.21 29.01
N VAL A 82 -13.09 5.24 29.87
CA VAL A 82 -13.04 3.81 29.54
C VAL A 82 -14.34 3.39 28.88
N ARG A 83 -14.23 2.76 27.71
CA ARG A 83 -15.37 2.16 27.00
C ARG A 83 -15.88 0.93 27.74
N ARG A 84 -17.20 0.86 27.90
CA ARG A 84 -17.88 -0.34 28.44
C ARG A 84 -17.94 -1.47 27.43
N GLU A 85 -18.03 -1.15 26.14
CA GLU A 85 -18.10 -2.11 25.04
C GLU A 85 -17.09 -1.74 23.93
N PRO A 86 -16.44 -2.74 23.32
CA PRO A 86 -15.50 -2.49 22.24
C PRO A 86 -16.23 -1.94 21.00
N PRO A 87 -15.59 -1.02 20.24
CA PRO A 87 -16.18 -0.55 19.00
C PRO A 87 -16.27 -1.68 17.97
N PRO A 88 -17.22 -1.63 17.02
CA PRO A 88 -17.29 -2.63 15.94
C PRO A 88 -16.04 -2.64 15.05
N SER A 89 -15.30 -1.52 15.02
CA SER A 89 -14.02 -1.43 14.31
C SER A 89 -13.10 -0.44 15.01
N HIS A 90 -11.96 -0.92 15.49
CA HIS A 90 -10.88 -0.10 16.04
C HIS A 90 -10.29 0.90 15.03
N ILE A 91 -10.34 0.59 13.73
CA ILE A 91 -9.93 1.49 12.65
C ILE A 91 -10.91 2.64 12.53
N ARG A 92 -12.21 2.35 12.38
CA ARG A 92 -13.24 3.40 12.30
C ARG A 92 -13.30 4.24 13.57
N ALA A 93 -13.08 3.63 14.73
CA ALA A 93 -12.98 4.34 15.99
C ALA A 93 -11.79 5.32 15.99
N SER A 94 -10.61 4.91 15.50
CA SER A 94 -9.44 5.79 15.37
C SER A 94 -9.67 6.93 14.38
N ASP A 95 -10.26 6.65 13.21
CA ASP A 95 -10.54 7.65 12.18
C ASP A 95 -11.55 8.69 12.68
N ARG A 96 -12.64 8.21 13.32
CA ARG A 96 -13.65 9.06 13.96
C ARG A 96 -13.03 9.95 15.04
N ALA A 97 -12.25 9.35 15.93
CA ALA A 97 -11.62 10.06 17.03
C ALA A 97 -10.75 11.23 16.56
N TRP A 98 -9.92 10.99 15.53
CA TRP A 98 -9.10 12.04 14.96
C TRP A 98 -9.95 13.10 14.23
N ALA A 99 -10.94 12.69 13.43
CA ALA A 99 -11.79 13.62 12.71
C ALA A 99 -12.59 14.56 13.64
N GLU A 100 -13.10 14.05 14.76
CA GLU A 100 -13.79 14.86 15.77
C GLU A 100 -12.83 15.84 16.48
N ALA A 101 -11.59 15.40 16.78
CA ALA A 101 -10.56 16.28 17.32
C ALA A 101 -10.14 17.37 16.31
N ALA A 102 -10.05 17.02 15.03
CA ALA A 102 -9.74 17.94 13.95
C ALA A 102 -10.84 18.98 13.77
N ALA A 103 -12.12 18.58 13.80
CA ALA A 103 -13.25 19.51 13.76
C ALA A 103 -13.23 20.49 14.95
N ARG A 104 -12.98 20.02 16.18
CA ARG A 104 -12.81 20.91 17.34
C ARG A 104 -11.65 21.90 17.19
N ALA A 105 -10.66 21.58 16.36
CA ALA A 105 -9.52 22.44 16.05
C ALA A 105 -9.75 23.32 14.80
N GLY A 106 -10.96 23.38 14.25
CA GLY A 106 -11.32 24.21 13.09
C GLY A 106 -11.19 23.53 11.73
N TYR A 107 -10.94 22.22 11.67
CA TYR A 107 -10.83 21.44 10.43
C TYR A 107 -12.12 20.63 10.18
N ASP A 108 -13.25 21.32 10.04
CA ASP A 108 -14.59 20.72 9.93
C ASP A 108 -14.75 19.74 8.76
N GLY A 109 -13.93 19.89 7.71
CA GLY A 109 -13.87 18.97 6.58
C GLY A 109 -13.52 17.53 6.97
N ALA A 110 -12.85 17.31 8.10
CA ALA A 110 -12.44 15.99 8.57
C ALA A 110 -13.62 15.07 8.89
N VAL A 111 -14.73 15.60 9.43
CA VAL A 111 -15.91 14.76 9.76
C VAL A 111 -16.63 14.32 8.48
N ARG A 112 -16.63 15.15 7.43
CA ARG A 112 -17.25 14.80 6.13
C ARG A 112 -16.58 13.59 5.47
N VAL A 113 -15.28 13.41 5.69
CA VAL A 113 -14.52 12.25 5.20
C VAL A 113 -15.09 10.93 5.74
N LEU A 114 -15.62 10.91 6.96
CA LEU A 114 -16.19 9.71 7.59
C LEU A 114 -17.44 9.18 6.90
N SER A 115 -17.99 9.93 5.94
CA SER A 115 -19.04 9.41 5.06
C SER A 115 -18.52 8.28 4.18
N VAL A 116 -17.25 8.31 3.76
CA VAL A 116 -16.63 7.28 2.92
C VAL A 116 -16.20 6.08 3.78
N GLU A 117 -16.33 4.87 3.24
CA GLU A 117 -15.86 3.67 3.92
C GLU A 117 -14.46 3.28 3.43
N ALA A 118 -13.51 3.12 4.35
CA ALA A 118 -12.20 2.56 4.01
C ALA A 118 -12.31 1.07 3.64
N ASN A 119 -11.39 0.62 2.79
CA ASN A 119 -11.20 -0.81 2.54
C ASN A 119 -10.75 -1.54 3.82
N GLU A 120 -11.03 -2.84 3.89
CA GLU A 120 -10.69 -3.67 5.05
C GLU A 120 -9.22 -3.51 5.45
N THR A 121 -8.96 -3.34 6.76
CA THR A 121 -7.65 -3.08 7.36
C THR A 121 -6.99 -1.72 7.04
N LYS A 122 -7.63 -0.86 6.22
CA LYS A 122 -7.10 0.45 5.81
C LYS A 122 -7.76 1.59 6.60
N HIS A 123 -7.00 2.62 6.93
CA HIS A 123 -7.52 3.87 7.50
C HIS A 123 -7.87 4.88 6.41
N LEU A 124 -8.91 5.68 6.61
CA LEU A 124 -9.16 6.84 5.75
C LEU A 124 -8.06 7.89 5.90
N PHE A 125 -7.55 8.09 7.10
CA PHE A 125 -6.53 9.11 7.35
C PHE A 125 -5.13 8.51 7.44
N ALA A 126 -4.17 9.22 6.85
CA ALA A 126 -2.74 8.93 7.00
C ALA A 126 -1.98 10.24 7.26
N ALA A 127 -1.03 10.19 8.18
CA ALA A 127 -0.16 11.33 8.45
C ALA A 127 1.14 11.22 7.64
N VAL A 128 1.56 12.34 7.05
CA VAL A 128 2.82 12.50 6.33
C VAL A 128 3.51 13.74 6.89
N GLY A 129 4.52 13.50 7.75
CA GLY A 129 5.12 14.56 8.55
C GLY A 129 4.08 15.19 9.49
N GLU A 130 3.98 16.52 9.45
CA GLU A 130 3.04 17.29 10.28
C GLU A 130 1.67 17.49 9.63
N GLN A 131 1.41 16.84 8.48
CA GLN A 131 0.16 16.95 7.74
C GLN A 131 -0.63 15.63 7.79
N VAL A 132 -1.96 15.73 7.72
CA VAL A 132 -2.87 14.60 7.62
C VAL A 132 -3.65 14.68 6.32
N PHE A 133 -3.64 13.57 5.59
CA PHE A 133 -4.37 13.39 4.35
C PHE A 133 -5.48 12.36 4.54
N ALA A 134 -6.63 12.62 3.96
CA ALA A 134 -7.66 11.62 3.72
C ALA A 134 -7.37 10.87 2.42
N ARG A 135 -7.69 9.58 2.41
CA ARG A 135 -7.55 8.64 1.30
C ARG A 135 -8.91 8.01 1.09
N LEU A 136 -9.67 8.57 0.16
CA LEU A 136 -11.08 8.26 -0.06
C LEU A 136 -11.19 7.22 -1.19
N PRO A 137 -11.29 5.91 -0.91
CA PRO A 137 -11.47 4.93 -1.96
C PRO A 137 -12.79 5.16 -2.69
N VAL A 138 -12.74 5.17 -4.01
CA VAL A 138 -13.89 5.39 -4.89
C VAL A 138 -14.27 4.04 -5.48
N LYS A 139 -15.47 3.57 -5.16
CA LYS A 139 -16.01 2.34 -5.74
C LYS A 139 -16.58 2.65 -7.12
N THR A 140 -16.10 1.96 -8.15
CA THR A 140 -16.53 2.16 -9.54
C THR A 140 -17.39 0.99 -10.01
N ARG A 141 -18.00 1.07 -11.19
CA ARG A 141 -18.40 -0.14 -11.94
C ARG A 141 -17.16 -0.94 -12.36
N LEU A 142 -17.36 -2.18 -12.82
CA LEU A 142 -16.28 -2.96 -13.38
C LEU A 142 -15.83 -2.29 -14.69
N VAL A 143 -14.53 -2.04 -14.82
CA VAL A 143 -13.93 -1.46 -16.02
C VAL A 143 -13.72 -2.56 -17.04
N HIS A 144 -14.02 -2.27 -18.29
CA HIS A 144 -13.92 -3.12 -19.46
C HIS A 144 -13.04 -2.47 -20.55
N PRO A 145 -12.50 -3.27 -21.49
CA PRO A 145 -11.83 -2.73 -22.67
C PRO A 145 -12.68 -1.71 -23.42
N GLY A 146 -12.11 -0.53 -23.70
CA GLY A 146 -12.77 0.56 -24.41
C GLY A 146 -13.57 1.53 -23.54
N ASP A 147 -13.69 1.28 -22.23
CA ASP A 147 -14.37 2.21 -21.32
C ASP A 147 -13.66 3.57 -21.24
N ASP A 148 -14.45 4.66 -21.17
CA ASP A 148 -13.96 5.98 -20.79
C ASP A 148 -13.73 6.04 -19.27
N LEU A 149 -12.46 6.20 -18.87
CA LEU A 149 -12.10 6.26 -17.45
C LEU A 149 -12.64 7.49 -16.74
N ALA A 150 -12.78 8.64 -17.42
CA ALA A 150 -13.31 9.85 -16.79
C ALA A 150 -14.78 9.62 -16.40
N GLU A 151 -15.57 9.04 -17.30
CA GLU A 151 -16.96 8.66 -17.02
C GLU A 151 -17.04 7.69 -15.84
N VAL A 152 -16.26 6.61 -15.85
CA VAL A 152 -16.20 5.63 -14.75
C VAL A 152 -15.85 6.29 -13.41
N ILE A 153 -14.89 7.22 -13.40
CA ILE A 153 -14.48 7.94 -12.20
C ILE A 153 -15.61 8.85 -11.71
N LEU A 154 -16.22 9.63 -12.61
CA LEU A 154 -17.31 10.55 -12.28
C LEU A 154 -18.54 9.82 -11.73
N GLU A 155 -18.92 8.69 -12.34
CA GLU A 155 -19.96 7.79 -11.83
C GLU A 155 -19.63 7.30 -10.41
N GLY A 156 -18.39 6.84 -10.20
CA GLY A 156 -17.92 6.39 -8.90
C GLY A 156 -17.97 7.48 -7.83
N LEU A 157 -17.51 8.69 -8.17
CA LEU A 157 -17.57 9.87 -7.31
C LEU A 157 -19.02 10.28 -6.98
N ALA A 158 -19.96 10.07 -7.90
CA ALA A 158 -21.38 10.35 -7.69
C ALA A 158 -22.08 9.34 -6.74
N GLY A 159 -21.43 8.24 -6.36
CA GLY A 159 -21.99 7.18 -5.51
C GLY A 159 -22.12 5.81 -6.19
N GLY A 160 -21.52 5.64 -7.38
CA GLY A 160 -21.50 4.39 -8.13
C GLY A 160 -22.82 4.06 -8.84
N PRO A 161 -22.87 2.97 -9.63
CA PRO A 161 -24.10 2.54 -10.30
C PRO A 161 -25.17 2.14 -9.27
N ALA A 162 -26.43 2.55 -9.52
CA ALA A 162 -27.58 2.04 -8.80
C ALA A 162 -27.57 0.50 -8.86
N ARG A 163 -27.73 -0.16 -7.72
CA ARG A 163 -27.59 -1.62 -7.64
C ARG A 163 -28.59 -2.33 -8.55
N ALA A 164 -28.10 -2.99 -9.59
CA ALA A 164 -28.86 -3.99 -10.32
C ALA A 164 -28.84 -5.32 -9.54
N GLY A 165 -29.92 -5.63 -8.81
CA GLY A 165 -30.50 -6.98 -8.72
C GLY A 165 -29.72 -8.17 -8.12
N GLY A 166 -28.61 -7.98 -7.39
CA GLY A 166 -27.93 -9.08 -6.67
C GLY A 166 -28.47 -9.29 -5.24
N ARG A 167 -28.63 -10.55 -4.80
CA ARG A 167 -29.19 -10.95 -3.48
C ARG A 167 -28.43 -10.45 -2.24
N ASP A 168 -27.34 -9.71 -2.40
CA ASP A 168 -26.61 -9.04 -1.31
C ASP A 168 -27.08 -7.58 -1.13
N ALA A 169 -28.40 -7.39 -1.08
CA ALA A 169 -29.07 -6.09 -0.95
C ALA A 169 -28.98 -5.47 0.46
N GLY A 170 -27.90 -5.74 1.21
CA GLY A 170 -27.67 -5.23 2.57
C GLY A 170 -26.67 -4.07 2.68
N GLY A 171 -25.90 -3.74 1.63
CA GLY A 171 -24.89 -2.69 1.73
C GLY A 171 -25.52 -1.28 1.73
N ARG A 172 -24.92 -0.32 2.43
CA ARG A 172 -25.27 1.11 2.29
C ARG A 172 -24.93 1.63 0.87
N PRO A 173 -25.61 2.70 0.37
CA PRO A 173 -25.18 3.36 -0.86
C PRO A 173 -23.73 3.84 -0.72
N ALA A 174 -22.95 3.77 -1.80
CA ALA A 174 -21.58 4.31 -1.78
C ALA A 174 -21.64 5.83 -1.65
N SER A 175 -20.73 6.36 -0.85
CA SER A 175 -20.76 7.77 -0.45
C SER A 175 -20.27 8.67 -1.57
N ARG A 176 -21.04 9.72 -1.85
CA ARG A 176 -20.70 10.72 -2.87
C ARG A 176 -19.48 11.52 -2.43
N ILE A 177 -18.47 11.60 -3.29
CA ILE A 177 -17.25 12.38 -3.09
C ILE A 177 -17.27 13.55 -4.08
N VAL A 178 -17.31 14.77 -3.54
CA VAL A 178 -17.18 16.00 -4.33
C VAL A 178 -15.70 16.39 -4.33
N LEU A 179 -15.11 16.51 -5.52
CA LEU A 179 -13.71 16.94 -5.69
C LEU A 179 -13.53 18.39 -5.23
N GLN A 180 -12.35 18.69 -4.71
CA GLN A 180 -11.95 20.00 -4.22
C GLN A 180 -10.62 20.40 -4.83
N ASP A 181 -10.36 21.71 -4.90
CA ASP A 181 -9.07 22.22 -5.32
C ASP A 181 -7.93 21.64 -4.49
N GLY A 182 -6.90 21.14 -5.17
CA GLY A 182 -5.75 20.50 -4.54
C GLY A 182 -5.92 19.00 -4.24
N ASP A 183 -7.09 18.41 -4.51
CA ASP A 183 -7.23 16.95 -4.48
C ASP A 183 -6.32 16.28 -5.51
N ILE A 184 -5.80 15.09 -5.17
CA ILE A 184 -5.12 14.21 -6.11
C ILE A 184 -5.96 12.95 -6.30
N VAL A 185 -6.41 12.71 -7.54
CA VAL A 185 -7.12 11.48 -7.90
C VAL A 185 -6.09 10.43 -8.33
N ALA A 186 -5.85 9.45 -7.46
CA ALA A 186 -4.97 8.33 -7.75
C ALA A 186 -5.76 7.19 -8.40
N VAL A 187 -5.33 6.74 -9.57
CA VAL A 187 -5.99 5.73 -10.40
C VAL A 187 -5.07 4.51 -10.53
N SER A 188 -5.61 3.31 -10.30
CA SER A 188 -4.83 2.08 -10.44
C SER A 188 -4.38 1.87 -11.88
N GLU A 189 -3.10 1.54 -12.07
CA GLU A 189 -2.52 1.05 -13.32
C GLU A 189 -3.40 -0.01 -13.99
N LYS A 190 -3.97 -0.92 -13.19
CA LYS A 190 -4.71 -2.09 -13.70
C LYS A 190 -5.95 -1.68 -14.47
N VAL A 191 -6.68 -0.65 -14.02
CA VAL A 191 -7.88 -0.18 -14.73
C VAL A 191 -7.52 0.67 -15.94
N VAL A 192 -6.39 1.39 -15.89
CA VAL A 192 -5.86 2.07 -17.07
C VAL A 192 -5.52 1.05 -18.17
N ALA A 193 -4.75 0.01 -17.83
CA ALA A 193 -4.43 -1.06 -18.78
C ALA A 193 -5.68 -1.77 -19.31
N VAL A 194 -6.66 -2.06 -18.45
CA VAL A 194 -7.93 -2.69 -18.87
C VAL A 194 -8.71 -1.80 -19.83
N SER A 195 -8.90 -0.51 -19.53
CA SER A 195 -9.63 0.43 -20.41
C SER A 195 -8.98 0.55 -21.79
N GLN A 196 -7.65 0.46 -21.85
CA GLN A 196 -6.88 0.46 -23.10
C GLN A 196 -6.90 -0.89 -23.85
N GLY A 197 -7.65 -1.89 -23.36
CA GLY A 197 -7.72 -3.23 -23.97
C GLY A 197 -6.44 -4.06 -23.80
N ARG A 198 -5.67 -3.82 -22.74
CA ARG A 198 -4.35 -4.44 -22.51
C ARG A 198 -4.38 -5.59 -21.49
N SER A 199 -5.55 -6.16 -21.28
CA SER A 199 -5.81 -7.30 -20.40
C SER A 199 -6.40 -8.44 -21.21
N PHE A 200 -5.65 -9.54 -21.37
CA PHE A 200 -5.97 -10.62 -22.29
C PHE A 200 -6.39 -11.88 -21.54
N PRO A 201 -7.57 -12.46 -21.82
CA PRO A 201 -7.93 -13.78 -21.31
C PRO A 201 -6.88 -14.81 -21.74
N LEU A 202 -6.32 -15.57 -20.80
CA LEU A 202 -5.28 -16.55 -21.15
C LEU A 202 -5.74 -17.56 -22.20
N ALA A 203 -7.02 -17.95 -22.17
CA ALA A 203 -7.61 -18.88 -23.14
C ALA A 203 -7.56 -18.37 -24.59
N GLU A 204 -7.49 -17.06 -24.80
CA GLU A 204 -7.44 -16.44 -26.13
C GLU A 204 -6.01 -16.22 -26.62
N VAL A 205 -5.02 -16.24 -25.71
CA VAL A 205 -3.61 -16.07 -26.06
C VAL A 205 -3.08 -17.39 -26.59
N LYS A 206 -2.99 -17.51 -27.92
CA LYS A 206 -2.38 -18.67 -28.60
C LYS A 206 -0.85 -18.52 -28.69
N PRO A 207 -0.04 -19.24 -27.89
CA PRO A 207 1.40 -19.07 -27.89
C PRO A 207 2.03 -19.78 -29.08
N ARG A 208 2.95 -19.11 -29.78
CA ARG A 208 3.72 -19.74 -30.86
C ARG A 208 4.77 -20.72 -30.29
N PRO A 209 5.30 -21.69 -31.08
CA PRO A 209 6.28 -22.67 -30.59
C PRO A 209 7.50 -22.05 -29.90
N VAL A 210 8.03 -20.95 -30.44
CA VAL A 210 9.16 -20.25 -29.82
C VAL A 210 8.81 -19.63 -28.47
N ALA A 211 7.57 -19.15 -28.26
CA ALA A 211 7.12 -18.66 -26.95
C ALA A 211 7.12 -19.79 -25.90
N ARG A 212 6.62 -20.99 -26.27
CA ARG A 212 6.63 -22.18 -25.42
C ARG A 212 8.04 -22.64 -25.06
N LEU A 213 8.97 -22.54 -26.01
CA LEU A 213 10.37 -22.88 -25.79
C LEU A 213 11.03 -21.88 -24.83
N LEU A 214 10.91 -20.59 -25.13
CA LEU A 214 11.58 -19.52 -24.39
C LEU A 214 11.07 -19.39 -22.95
N SER A 215 9.77 -19.58 -22.71
CA SER A 215 9.18 -19.47 -21.38
C SER A 215 9.78 -20.46 -20.36
N ARG A 216 10.34 -21.59 -20.83
CA ARG A 216 10.99 -22.60 -19.97
C ARG A 216 12.32 -22.13 -19.40
N PHE A 217 12.95 -21.13 -20.00
CA PHE A 217 14.26 -20.62 -19.61
C PHE A 217 14.19 -19.37 -18.72
N VAL A 218 12.98 -18.85 -18.48
CA VAL A 218 12.75 -17.70 -17.60
C VAL A 218 12.56 -18.21 -16.18
N ASN A 219 13.40 -17.71 -15.25
CA ASN A 219 13.23 -18.02 -13.83
C ASN A 219 11.96 -17.36 -13.30
N ARG A 220 11.11 -18.17 -12.67
CA ARG A 220 9.92 -17.68 -11.96
C ARG A 220 10.36 -17.06 -10.63
N ASN A 221 9.85 -15.87 -10.33
CA ASN A 221 10.09 -15.22 -9.04
C ASN A 221 8.94 -15.56 -8.08
N PRO A 222 9.17 -15.83 -6.78
CA PRO A 222 8.10 -16.02 -5.80
C PRO A 222 7.02 -14.92 -5.72
N HIS A 223 7.27 -13.73 -6.27
CA HIS A 223 6.34 -12.59 -6.25
C HIS A 223 5.62 -12.30 -7.58
N GLY A 224 5.86 -13.10 -8.63
CA GLY A 224 5.21 -12.89 -9.92
C GLY A 224 5.63 -13.91 -10.97
N ILE A 225 4.69 -14.28 -11.84
CA ILE A 225 4.92 -15.24 -12.92
C ILE A 225 5.78 -14.61 -14.02
N GLY A 226 5.58 -13.31 -14.27
CA GLY A 226 6.24 -12.57 -15.35
C GLY A 226 6.05 -13.26 -16.70
N VAL A 227 7.10 -13.26 -17.53
CA VAL A 227 7.11 -13.96 -18.83
C VAL A 227 7.44 -15.46 -18.74
N GLY A 228 7.26 -16.06 -17.56
CA GLY A 228 7.53 -17.49 -17.29
C GLY A 228 6.44 -18.47 -17.73
N MET A 229 5.35 -17.97 -18.35
CA MET A 229 4.30 -18.77 -19.00
C MET A 229 4.38 -18.59 -20.52
N PRO A 230 4.01 -19.60 -21.32
CA PRO A 230 3.96 -19.47 -22.77
C PRO A 230 3.11 -18.28 -23.25
N GLU A 231 1.96 -18.04 -22.60
CA GLU A 231 1.03 -16.96 -22.92
C GLU A 231 1.66 -15.59 -22.64
N THR A 232 2.28 -15.39 -21.47
CA THR A 232 2.93 -14.11 -21.14
C THR A 232 4.19 -13.88 -21.97
N MET A 233 4.91 -14.94 -22.37
CA MET A 233 6.01 -14.85 -23.34
C MET A 233 5.50 -14.48 -24.74
N GLU A 234 4.37 -15.03 -25.18
CA GLU A 234 3.74 -14.64 -26.45
C GLU A 234 3.34 -13.16 -26.43
N LEU A 235 2.75 -12.68 -25.34
CA LEU A 235 2.45 -11.25 -25.16
C LEU A 235 3.72 -10.39 -25.19
N ALA A 236 4.82 -10.84 -24.58
CA ALA A 236 6.11 -10.15 -24.66
C ALA A 236 6.62 -10.05 -26.11
N ILE A 237 6.51 -11.13 -26.88
CA ILE A 237 6.88 -11.17 -28.30
C ILE A 237 6.00 -10.22 -29.12
N ARG A 238 4.69 -10.15 -28.85
CA ARG A 238 3.77 -9.20 -29.51
C ARG A 238 4.11 -7.75 -29.16
N GLN A 239 4.53 -7.49 -27.92
CA GLN A 239 4.83 -6.14 -27.43
C GLN A 239 6.12 -5.56 -28.01
N VAL A 240 7.20 -6.35 -28.13
CA VAL A 240 8.53 -5.82 -28.52
C VAL A 240 9.19 -6.52 -29.70
N GLY A 241 8.52 -7.51 -30.28
CA GLY A 241 9.00 -8.28 -31.43
C GLY A 241 9.88 -9.48 -31.04
N LEU A 242 9.80 -10.54 -31.84
CA LEU A 242 10.59 -11.76 -31.66
C LEU A 242 12.11 -11.52 -31.70
N PRO A 243 12.67 -10.72 -32.64
CA PRO A 243 14.12 -10.52 -32.70
C PRO A 243 14.70 -9.96 -31.40
N ARG A 244 14.00 -9.01 -30.77
CA ARG A 244 14.43 -8.41 -29.50
C ARG A 244 14.37 -9.41 -28.35
N ILE A 245 13.33 -10.24 -28.30
CA ILE A 245 13.20 -11.29 -27.28
C ILE A 245 14.28 -12.36 -27.44
N LEU A 246 14.63 -12.76 -28.67
CA LEU A 246 15.71 -13.70 -28.94
C LEU A 246 17.07 -13.14 -28.52
N LEU A 247 17.35 -11.87 -28.85
CA LEU A 247 18.55 -11.19 -28.39
C LEU A 247 18.61 -11.13 -26.86
N ALA A 248 17.50 -10.76 -26.21
CA ALA A 248 17.41 -10.72 -24.76
C ALA A 248 17.65 -12.10 -24.12
N ALA A 249 17.14 -13.16 -24.73
CA ALA A 249 17.36 -14.54 -24.28
C ALA A 249 18.84 -14.95 -24.42
N ALA A 250 19.46 -14.65 -25.57
CA ALA A 250 20.87 -14.94 -25.81
C ALA A 250 21.80 -14.20 -24.83
N VAL A 251 21.59 -12.90 -24.65
CA VAL A 251 22.36 -12.08 -23.68
C VAL A 251 22.09 -12.53 -22.25
N GLY A 252 20.84 -12.87 -21.91
CA GLY A 252 20.46 -13.41 -20.61
C GLY A 252 21.17 -14.74 -20.29
N ALA A 253 21.27 -15.64 -21.28
CA ALA A 253 21.98 -16.91 -21.15
C ALA A 253 23.50 -16.71 -20.99
N ALA A 254 24.11 -15.85 -21.83
CA ALA A 254 25.53 -15.49 -21.73
C ALA A 254 25.86 -14.86 -20.36
N GLY A 255 25.01 -13.95 -19.88
CA GLY A 255 25.15 -13.35 -18.56
C GLY A 255 25.17 -14.39 -17.44
N LYS A 256 24.32 -15.41 -17.52
CA LYS A 256 24.26 -16.50 -16.53
C LYS A 256 25.57 -17.29 -16.47
N LEU A 257 26.26 -17.48 -17.60
CA LEU A 257 27.55 -18.17 -17.65
C LEU A 257 28.66 -17.41 -16.92
N VAL A 258 28.62 -16.07 -16.94
CA VAL A 258 29.58 -15.20 -16.26
C VAL A 258 29.09 -14.69 -14.89
N GLY A 259 28.01 -15.28 -14.36
CA GLY A 259 27.47 -14.94 -13.03
C GLY A 259 26.60 -13.68 -12.97
N VAL A 260 26.33 -13.01 -14.08
CA VAL A 260 25.51 -11.79 -14.16
C VAL A 260 24.04 -12.15 -14.42
N ARG A 261 23.15 -11.78 -13.49
CA ARG A 261 21.70 -12.06 -13.59
C ARG A 261 20.92 -10.85 -14.05
N GLY A 262 19.74 -11.09 -14.63
CA GLY A 262 18.78 -10.04 -14.99
C GLY A 262 19.01 -9.32 -16.31
N LEU A 263 20.01 -9.73 -17.12
CA LEU A 263 20.29 -9.09 -18.41
C LEU A 263 19.13 -9.23 -19.42
N PHE A 264 18.33 -10.31 -19.32
CA PHE A 264 17.14 -10.50 -20.16
C PHE A 264 16.22 -9.27 -20.12
N TYR A 265 15.79 -8.84 -18.94
CA TYR A 265 14.86 -7.71 -18.80
C TYR A 265 15.51 -6.37 -19.14
N LYS A 266 16.84 -6.25 -19.01
CA LYS A 266 17.57 -5.04 -19.46
C LYS A 266 17.45 -4.87 -20.98
N ILE A 267 17.56 -5.95 -21.74
CA ILE A 267 17.44 -5.93 -23.21
C ILE A 267 15.98 -5.93 -23.65
N ALA A 268 15.14 -6.80 -23.09
CA ALA A 268 13.72 -6.90 -23.42
C ALA A 268 12.95 -5.59 -23.13
N GLY A 269 13.38 -4.84 -22.10
CA GLY A 269 12.85 -3.53 -21.75
C GLY A 269 11.80 -3.59 -20.64
N GLN A 270 11.47 -2.41 -20.10
CA GLN A 270 10.55 -2.28 -18.95
C GLN A 270 9.12 -2.75 -19.29
N ALA A 271 8.65 -2.51 -20.52
CA ALA A 271 7.34 -2.96 -20.97
C ALA A 271 7.17 -4.49 -20.87
N VAL A 272 8.24 -5.26 -21.09
CA VAL A 272 8.23 -6.73 -20.93
C VAL A 272 8.32 -7.13 -19.47
N LYS A 273 9.11 -6.41 -18.67
CA LYS A 273 9.24 -6.66 -17.22
C LYS A 273 7.92 -6.45 -16.47
N ALA A 274 7.11 -5.50 -16.94
CA ALA A 274 5.82 -5.16 -16.35
C ALA A 274 4.66 -6.07 -16.82
N ILE A 275 4.92 -7.07 -17.68
CA ILE A 275 3.91 -8.07 -18.03
C ILE A 275 3.66 -8.96 -16.83
N ASP A 276 2.39 -9.06 -16.43
CA ASP A 276 1.97 -9.94 -15.35
C ASP A 276 1.01 -11.03 -15.83
N GLY A 277 1.09 -12.17 -15.15
CA GLY A 277 0.24 -13.32 -15.38
C GLY A 277 -1.06 -13.24 -14.58
N PRO A 278 -1.86 -14.32 -14.58
CA PRO A 278 -3.09 -14.40 -13.82
C PRO A 278 -2.80 -14.26 -12.32
N THR A 279 -3.55 -13.39 -11.64
CA THR A 279 -3.38 -13.14 -10.21
C THR A 279 -4.57 -13.69 -9.42
N PRO A 280 -4.40 -14.78 -8.66
CA PRO A 280 -5.42 -15.27 -7.74
C PRO A 280 -5.82 -14.16 -6.75
N GLY A 281 -7.13 -13.95 -6.55
CA GLY A 281 -7.67 -12.91 -5.68
C GLY A 281 -8.01 -11.58 -6.37
N THR A 282 -7.60 -11.37 -7.63
CA THR A 282 -8.13 -10.26 -8.45
C THR A 282 -9.61 -10.48 -8.76
N ILE A 283 -10.37 -9.41 -8.97
CA ILE A 283 -11.78 -9.49 -9.35
C ILE A 283 -11.97 -10.24 -10.70
N PRO A 284 -12.89 -11.22 -10.79
CA PRO A 284 -13.23 -11.85 -12.07
C PRO A 284 -13.81 -10.86 -13.09
N PRO A 285 -13.56 -11.05 -14.40
CA PRO A 285 -12.80 -12.15 -15.02
C PRO A 285 -11.28 -11.97 -14.97
N TYR A 286 -10.79 -10.83 -14.47
CA TYR A 286 -9.38 -10.45 -14.58
C TYR A 286 -8.40 -11.28 -13.73
N ASN A 287 -8.89 -12.16 -12.87
CA ASN A 287 -8.07 -13.17 -12.19
C ASN A 287 -7.48 -14.21 -13.14
N SER A 288 -8.06 -14.41 -14.32
CA SER A 288 -7.59 -15.37 -15.33
C SER A 288 -6.91 -14.71 -16.54
N HIS A 289 -6.64 -13.41 -16.48
CA HIS A 289 -6.05 -12.64 -17.56
C HIS A 289 -4.55 -12.44 -17.37
N ALA A 290 -3.81 -12.32 -18.46
CA ALA A 290 -2.47 -11.72 -18.47
C ALA A 290 -2.56 -10.25 -18.89
N LYS A 291 -1.76 -9.40 -18.26
CA LYS A 291 -1.87 -7.94 -18.42
C LYS A 291 -0.55 -7.34 -18.88
N LEU A 292 -0.64 -6.37 -19.77
CA LEU A 292 0.46 -5.49 -20.13
C LEU A 292 0.32 -4.18 -19.35
N ALA A 293 1.44 -3.52 -19.05
CA ALA A 293 1.43 -2.17 -18.50
C ALA A 293 0.67 -1.17 -19.40
N PRO A 294 0.06 -0.11 -18.85
CA PRO A 294 -0.64 0.92 -19.60
C PRO A 294 0.28 1.62 -20.59
N LEU A 295 -0.30 2.05 -21.69
CA LEU A 295 0.31 2.98 -22.62
C LEU A 295 0.20 4.39 -22.06
N ASP A 296 1.31 5.13 -22.13
CA ASP A 296 1.41 6.54 -21.75
C ASP A 296 0.63 6.92 -20.46
N PRO A 297 0.98 6.34 -19.30
CA PRO A 297 0.31 6.66 -18.04
C PRO A 297 0.43 8.14 -17.65
N GLY A 298 1.42 8.87 -18.19
CA GLY A 298 1.57 10.32 -18.01
C GLY A 298 0.50 11.08 -18.79
N GLY A 299 0.37 10.82 -20.10
CA GLY A 299 -0.68 11.41 -20.93
C GLY A 299 -2.08 11.11 -20.40
N VAL A 300 -2.34 9.86 -20.00
CA VAL A 300 -3.63 9.49 -19.35
C VAL A 300 -3.89 10.33 -18.10
N ALA A 301 -2.87 10.58 -17.27
CA ALA A 301 -3.04 11.39 -16.07
C ALA A 301 -3.36 12.86 -16.41
N GLU A 302 -2.68 13.44 -17.39
CA GLU A 302 -2.96 14.82 -17.85
C GLU A 302 -4.37 14.95 -18.42
N ASP A 303 -4.79 14.02 -19.27
CA ASP A 303 -6.11 14.02 -19.89
C ASP A 303 -7.22 13.88 -18.84
N LEU A 304 -7.04 12.96 -17.88
CA LEU A 304 -7.98 12.79 -16.77
C LEU A 304 -8.03 14.03 -15.86
N ALA A 305 -6.89 14.65 -15.56
CA ALA A 305 -6.88 15.87 -14.74
C ALA A 305 -7.65 17.01 -15.42
N ALA A 306 -7.45 17.19 -16.72
CA ALA A 306 -8.16 18.19 -17.51
C ALA A 306 -9.67 17.89 -17.59
N LEU A 307 -10.06 16.64 -17.85
CA LEU A 307 -11.46 16.22 -17.94
C LEU A 307 -12.18 16.37 -16.60
N LEU A 308 -11.63 15.82 -15.52
CA LEU A 308 -12.22 15.91 -14.18
C LEU A 308 -12.31 17.37 -13.72
N GLY A 309 -11.31 18.19 -14.03
CA GLY A 309 -11.35 19.61 -13.73
C GLY A 309 -12.44 20.36 -14.50
N ARG A 310 -12.67 20.04 -15.77
CA ARG A 310 -13.77 20.62 -16.56
C ARG A 310 -15.15 20.20 -16.03
N GLU A 311 -15.34 18.92 -15.75
CA GLU A 311 -16.64 18.36 -15.36
C GLU A 311 -17.03 18.71 -13.92
N THR A 312 -16.05 18.85 -13.02
CA THR A 312 -16.32 19.13 -11.60
C THR A 312 -16.08 20.57 -11.19
N GLY A 313 -15.37 21.35 -12.02
CA GLY A 313 -14.92 22.71 -11.71
C GLY A 313 -13.76 22.79 -10.71
N ALA A 314 -13.27 21.66 -10.18
CA ALA A 314 -12.19 21.62 -9.21
C ALA A 314 -10.82 21.47 -9.89
N LYS A 315 -9.81 22.20 -9.42
CA LYS A 315 -8.42 22.02 -9.86
C LYS A 315 -7.78 20.83 -9.15
N VAL A 316 -7.77 19.69 -9.82
CA VAL A 316 -7.23 18.43 -9.28
C VAL A 316 -5.97 17.97 -10.00
N GLY A 317 -5.13 17.23 -9.29
CA GLY A 317 -4.07 16.41 -9.89
C GLY A 317 -4.52 14.98 -10.11
N VAL A 318 -3.87 14.26 -11.02
CA VAL A 318 -4.10 12.82 -11.23
C VAL A 318 -2.79 12.07 -11.19
N ALA A 319 -2.80 10.87 -10.61
CA ALA A 319 -1.65 9.96 -10.61
C ALA A 319 -2.09 8.55 -11.01
N VAL A 320 -1.39 7.93 -11.95
CA VAL A 320 -1.53 6.51 -12.26
C VAL A 320 -0.56 5.72 -11.38
N VAL A 321 -1.09 4.83 -10.55
CA VAL A 321 -0.34 4.14 -9.49
C VAL A 321 -0.44 2.63 -9.66
N ASP A 322 0.70 1.96 -9.74
CA ASP A 322 0.81 0.52 -9.50
C ASP A 322 1.12 0.30 -8.02
N ALA A 323 0.12 -0.19 -7.28
CA ALA A 323 0.24 -0.42 -5.84
C ALA A 323 -0.24 -1.82 -5.46
N ASN A 324 0.54 -2.44 -4.58
CA ASN A 324 0.16 -3.63 -3.85
C ASN A 324 0.59 -3.54 -2.38
N ASP A 325 0.25 -4.54 -1.58
CA ASP A 325 0.58 -4.56 -0.15
C ASP A 325 2.10 -4.66 0.14
N LEU A 326 2.95 -4.77 -0.89
CA LEU A 326 4.41 -4.87 -0.82
C LEU A 326 5.15 -3.67 -1.41
N SER A 327 4.64 -3.11 -2.51
CA SER A 327 5.31 -2.06 -3.30
C SER A 327 4.33 -1.06 -3.89
N VAL A 328 4.82 0.15 -4.14
CA VAL A 328 4.09 1.23 -4.79
C VAL A 328 5.01 1.88 -5.80
N GLU A 329 4.51 2.11 -7.00
CA GLU A 329 5.16 2.85 -8.06
C GLU A 329 4.16 3.79 -8.73
N VAL A 330 4.52 5.08 -8.85
CA VAL A 330 3.73 6.06 -9.62
C VAL A 330 4.20 5.98 -11.07
N LEU A 331 3.40 5.47 -11.99
CA LEU A 331 3.80 5.26 -13.38
C LEU A 331 3.68 6.53 -14.22
N GLY A 332 2.70 7.38 -13.90
CA GLY A 332 2.47 8.67 -14.54
C GLY A 332 1.67 9.59 -13.61
N HIS A 333 1.76 10.90 -13.83
CA HIS A 333 0.97 11.87 -13.11
C HIS A 333 0.83 13.15 -13.94
N SER A 334 -0.19 13.93 -13.65
CA SER A 334 -0.38 15.26 -14.21
C SER A 334 0.57 16.29 -13.57
N GLY A 335 0.68 17.45 -14.19
CA GLY A 335 1.47 18.58 -13.67
C GLY A 335 1.12 18.95 -12.23
N GLY A 336 2.15 19.23 -11.41
CA GLY A 336 2.01 19.69 -10.02
C GLY A 336 1.79 18.59 -8.97
N VAL A 337 1.65 17.33 -9.36
CA VAL A 337 1.53 16.21 -8.42
C VAL A 337 2.88 15.80 -7.84
N ASP A 338 2.99 15.76 -6.51
CA ASP A 338 4.16 15.20 -5.82
C ASP A 338 4.11 13.66 -5.78
N ARG A 339 4.97 13.03 -6.60
CA ARG A 339 5.13 11.57 -6.66
C ARG A 339 5.53 10.96 -5.32
N GLY A 340 6.35 11.65 -4.53
CA GLY A 340 6.82 11.18 -3.23
C GLY A 340 5.67 11.11 -2.22
N LEU A 341 4.82 12.14 -2.20
CA LEU A 341 3.61 12.18 -1.38
C LEU A 341 2.64 11.05 -1.75
N VAL A 342 2.31 10.89 -3.04
CA VAL A 342 1.42 9.82 -3.51
C VAL A 342 1.98 8.45 -3.11
N THR A 343 3.28 8.22 -3.36
CA THR A 343 3.97 6.98 -2.98
C THR A 343 3.83 6.70 -1.49
N GLU A 344 4.05 7.70 -0.65
CA GLU A 344 3.99 7.56 0.81
C GLU A 344 2.57 7.23 1.30
N LEU A 345 1.55 7.92 0.78
CA LEU A 345 0.14 7.70 1.10
C LEU A 345 -0.40 6.34 0.65
N PHE A 346 0.27 5.70 -0.31
CA PHE A 346 -0.11 4.41 -0.87
C PHE A 346 0.66 3.21 -0.31
N ARG A 347 1.62 3.38 0.62
CA ARG A 347 2.51 2.28 1.07
C ARG A 347 1.80 1.09 1.72
N ASP A 348 0.66 1.31 2.34
CA ASP A 348 -0.26 0.30 2.87
C ASP A 348 -1.40 -0.03 1.89
N ASN A 349 -1.36 0.51 0.68
CA ASN A 349 -2.32 0.33 -0.41
C ASN A 349 -3.79 0.56 0.02
N PRO A 350 -4.25 1.83 0.03
CA PRO A 350 -5.61 2.18 0.46
C PRO A 350 -6.70 1.63 -0.47
N LEU A 351 -6.37 1.24 -1.71
CA LEU A 351 -7.32 0.64 -2.68
C LEU A 351 -7.71 -0.81 -2.35
N GLY A 352 -7.01 -1.46 -1.41
CA GLY A 352 -7.18 -2.90 -1.18
C GLY A 352 -6.55 -3.75 -2.29
N GLN A 353 -6.52 -5.07 -2.12
CA GLN A 353 -5.84 -5.99 -3.05
C GLN A 353 -6.75 -7.07 -3.66
N GLY A 354 -8.01 -7.12 -3.28
CA GLY A 354 -8.95 -8.17 -3.67
C GLY A 354 -10.08 -7.66 -4.56
N SER A 355 -11.31 -8.02 -4.19
CA SER A 355 -12.54 -7.73 -4.92
C SER A 355 -13.25 -6.45 -4.49
N GLN A 356 -12.58 -5.54 -3.79
CA GLN A 356 -13.19 -4.31 -3.25
C GLN A 356 -13.78 -3.40 -4.34
N GLN A 357 -13.26 -3.50 -5.57
CA GLN A 357 -13.70 -2.71 -6.73
C GLN A 357 -13.54 -1.20 -6.51
N THR A 358 -12.46 -0.81 -5.83
CA THR A 358 -12.08 0.57 -5.55
C THR A 358 -10.77 0.93 -6.25
N PRO A 359 -10.73 0.95 -7.60
CA PRO A 359 -9.49 1.17 -8.35
C PRO A 359 -9.00 2.61 -8.31
N VAL A 360 -9.74 3.52 -7.65
CA VAL A 360 -9.47 4.95 -7.59
C VAL A 360 -9.52 5.39 -6.13
N ALA A 361 -8.68 6.34 -5.75
CA ALA A 361 -8.81 7.05 -4.48
C ALA A 361 -8.58 8.55 -4.65
N VAL A 362 -9.36 9.35 -3.92
CA VAL A 362 -9.11 10.79 -3.79
C VAL A 362 -8.22 11.01 -2.57
N LEU A 363 -7.06 11.63 -2.78
CA LEU A 363 -6.14 12.06 -1.74
C LEU A 363 -6.38 13.53 -1.46
N ARG A 364 -6.72 13.86 -0.21
CA ARG A 364 -7.10 15.21 0.19
C ARG A 364 -6.31 15.64 1.41
N LEU A 365 -5.66 16.80 1.36
CA LEU A 365 -5.10 17.42 2.57
C LEU A 365 -6.27 17.85 3.47
N VAL A 366 -6.28 17.40 4.73
CA VAL A 366 -7.36 17.70 5.67
C VAL A 366 -6.93 18.76 6.69
N GLY A 367 -5.68 18.68 7.15
CA GLY A 367 -5.17 19.56 8.19
C GLY A 367 -3.84 19.07 8.76
N PRO A 368 -3.38 19.64 9.88
CA PRO A 368 -2.17 19.24 10.56
C PRO A 368 -2.38 17.95 11.36
N LEU A 369 -1.29 17.26 11.67
CA LEU A 369 -1.25 16.20 12.65
C LEU A 369 -1.52 16.77 14.04
N LEU A 370 -2.42 16.13 14.78
CA LEU A 370 -2.83 16.57 16.11
C LEU A 370 -2.31 15.63 17.21
N PRO A 371 -1.88 16.18 18.36
CA PRO A 371 -1.68 17.62 18.59
C PRO A 371 -0.50 18.16 17.76
N THR A 372 -0.50 19.46 17.44
CA THR A 372 0.54 20.11 16.63
C THR A 372 1.94 19.87 17.23
N GLY A 373 2.94 19.70 16.36
CA GLY A 373 4.30 19.34 16.77
C GLY A 373 4.41 17.88 17.24
N ALA A 374 3.41 17.05 16.96
CA ALA A 374 3.37 15.65 17.36
C ALA A 374 4.64 14.87 17.01
N ASP A 375 5.18 15.12 15.82
CA ASP A 375 6.37 14.45 15.27
C ASP A 375 7.68 15.05 15.81
N ARG A 376 7.66 15.98 16.77
CA ARG A 376 8.87 16.59 17.37
C ARG A 376 9.03 16.32 18.86
N ARG A 377 8.13 15.54 19.46
CA ARG A 377 8.01 15.41 20.93
C ARG A 377 9.09 14.58 21.62
N PHE A 378 9.94 13.89 20.88
CA PHE A 378 10.99 13.03 21.46
C PHE A 378 12.30 13.18 20.69
N GLU A 379 13.02 14.28 20.93
CA GLU A 379 14.43 14.33 20.56
C GLU A 379 15.22 13.48 21.56
N PRO A 380 15.95 12.44 21.11
CA PRO A 380 16.87 11.77 22.02
C PRO A 380 17.84 12.81 22.56
N PRO A 381 18.25 12.72 23.83
CA PRO A 381 19.27 13.62 24.36
C PRO A 381 20.46 13.60 23.41
N VAL A 382 20.95 14.79 23.04
CA VAL A 382 22.19 14.92 22.26
C VAL A 382 23.23 14.11 23.00
N GLU A 383 23.92 13.18 22.32
CA GLU A 383 25.10 12.54 22.88
C GLU A 383 26.11 13.66 23.15
N GLU A 384 26.10 14.21 24.37
CA GLU A 384 27.28 14.87 24.89
C GLU A 384 28.38 13.82 24.79
N LYS A 385 29.41 14.11 23.99
CA LYS A 385 30.67 13.35 24.01
C LYS A 385 31.30 13.56 25.39
N GLY A 386 30.76 12.86 26.38
CA GLY A 386 31.32 12.74 27.71
C GLY A 386 32.65 12.01 27.59
N THR A 387 33.71 12.73 27.89
CA THR A 387 35.05 12.20 28.13
C THR A 387 34.97 10.94 28.98
N ALA A 388 35.58 9.85 28.50
CA ALA A 388 35.72 8.61 29.21
C ALA A 388 36.29 8.86 30.63
N GLY A 389 35.45 8.61 31.63
CA GLY A 389 35.84 8.54 33.03
C GLY A 389 35.31 7.23 33.59
N GLU A 390 36.22 6.32 33.91
CA GLU A 390 35.94 5.08 34.64
C GLU A 390 35.12 5.36 35.89
N THR A 391 33.97 4.68 36.02
CA THR A 391 33.50 4.01 37.24
C THR A 391 32.08 3.47 36.99
N ALA A 392 31.95 2.14 36.86
CA ALA A 392 30.64 1.48 36.87
C ALA A 392 30.27 1.20 38.34
N PRO A 393 29.10 1.62 38.85
CA PRO A 393 28.61 1.14 40.13
C PRO A 393 27.98 -0.25 39.97
N THR A 394 28.64 -1.23 40.58
CA THR A 394 28.14 -2.56 40.89
C THR A 394 27.00 -2.48 41.92
N ALA A 395 25.75 -2.71 41.50
CA ALA A 395 24.65 -3.05 42.40
C ALA A 395 23.47 -3.69 41.63
N ALA A 396 23.61 -4.96 41.25
CA ALA A 396 22.47 -5.83 40.91
C ALA A 396 22.92 -7.31 40.93
N ARG A 397 23.34 -7.78 42.10
CA ARG A 397 23.47 -9.21 42.42
C ARG A 397 23.08 -9.38 43.88
N GLU A 398 21.79 -9.55 44.12
CA GLU A 398 21.21 -10.27 45.26
C GLU A 398 19.70 -10.02 45.27
N VAL A 399 18.93 -10.84 44.55
CA VAL A 399 17.63 -11.41 45.01
C VAL A 399 17.36 -12.62 44.12
N ALA A 400 18.00 -13.75 44.41
CA ALA A 400 17.66 -15.05 43.81
C ALA A 400 18.09 -16.18 44.74
N ALA A 401 17.51 -16.25 45.94
CA ALA A 401 17.51 -17.45 46.77
C ALA A 401 16.52 -17.28 47.93
N SER A 402 15.30 -17.81 47.77
CA SER A 402 14.55 -18.56 48.81
C SER A 402 13.05 -18.63 48.47
N ALA A 403 12.59 -19.79 48.00
CA ALA A 403 11.43 -20.55 48.51
C ALA A 403 10.83 -21.42 47.39
N PRO A 404 10.65 -22.73 47.60
CA PRO A 404 10.11 -23.66 46.61
C PRO A 404 8.57 -23.61 46.60
N PHE A 405 7.97 -23.72 45.42
CA PHE A 405 6.54 -23.98 45.27
C PHE A 405 6.32 -25.50 45.39
N GLU A 406 5.76 -25.92 46.52
CA GLU A 406 5.21 -27.26 46.71
C GLU A 406 3.99 -27.45 45.80
N THR A 407 3.97 -28.58 45.10
CA THR A 407 2.80 -29.13 44.42
C THR A 407 2.10 -30.10 45.36
N SER A 408 0.80 -29.91 45.59
CA SER A 408 -0.07 -30.96 46.14
C SER A 408 -1.40 -30.95 45.39
N ASP A 409 -1.61 -32.08 44.70
CA ASP A 409 -2.84 -32.78 44.29
C ASP A 409 -4.02 -32.05 43.62
#